data_AF-A0A2L1IQH1-F1
#
_entry.id   AF-A0A2L1IQH1-F1
#
_cell.length_a   1.000
_cell.length_b   1.000
_cell.length_c   1.000
_cell.angle_alpha   90.00
_cell.angle_beta   90.00
_cell.angle_gamma   90.00
#
_symmetry.space_group_name_H-M   'P 1'
#
loop_
_entity.id
_entity.type
_entity.pdbx_description
1 polymer ?
#
loop_
_entity_poly.entity_id
_entity_poly.type
_entity_poly.pdbx_seq_one_letter_code
_entity_poly.pdbx_strand_id
1 'polypeptide(L)'
;ASKHLENDGLGEMIDPSLKTFKEEELEVICDVIRECLKPDQRHRPSMKDVAEQLKQVINITPEKATPRSSPLWWAELEILSSEAT
;
A
#
# COMPACT_ATOMS: atom_id res chain seq x y z
N ALA A 1 3.27 13.22 6.20
CA ALA A 1 2.36 12.15 5.75
C ALA A 1 0.91 12.61 5.85
N SER A 2 0.32 12.77 7.06
CA SER A 2 -1.10 13.10 7.26
C SER A 2 -1.62 14.30 6.44
N LYS A 3 -0.85 15.41 6.40
CA LYS A 3 -1.24 16.65 5.69
C LYS A 3 -1.52 16.50 4.18
N HIS A 4 -1.00 15.45 3.54
CA HIS A 4 -1.22 15.19 2.11
C HIS A 4 -2.46 14.31 1.86
N LEU A 5 -2.98 13.63 2.88
CA LEU A 5 -4.23 12.87 2.81
C LEU A 5 -5.47 13.69 3.19
N GLU A 6 -5.27 14.87 3.79
CA GLU A 6 -6.32 15.81 4.20
C GLU A 6 -6.80 16.72 3.06
N ASN A 7 -6.02 16.83 1.98
CA ASN A 7 -6.39 17.55 0.77
C ASN A 7 -6.80 16.50 -0.28
N ASP A 8 -7.92 16.68 -0.98
CA ASP A 8 -8.52 15.73 -1.95
C ASP A 8 -7.64 15.40 -3.19
N GLY A 9 -6.36 15.76 -3.17
CA GLY A 9 -5.37 15.45 -4.19
C GLY A 9 -4.79 14.04 -4.07
N LEU A 10 -5.62 13.00 -3.98
CA LEU A 10 -5.14 11.60 -3.95
C LEU A 10 -4.22 11.27 -5.14
N GLY A 11 -4.49 11.86 -6.30
CA GLY A 11 -3.66 11.74 -7.50
C GLY A 11 -2.26 12.34 -7.37
N GLU A 12 -2.03 13.32 -6.49
CA GLU A 12 -0.70 13.92 -6.26
C GLU A 12 0.23 13.00 -5.47
N MET A 13 -0.34 12.01 -4.77
CA MET A 13 0.41 11.00 -4.01
C MET A 13 0.79 9.78 -4.84
N ILE A 14 0.24 9.66 -6.05
CA ILE A 14 0.53 8.56 -6.95
C ILE A 14 1.94 8.70 -7.50
N ASP A 15 2.69 7.59 -7.48
CA ASP A 15 4.00 7.51 -8.09
C ASP A 15 3.89 7.89 -9.59
N PRO A 16 4.61 8.94 -10.05
CA PRO A 16 4.53 9.39 -11.44
C PRO A 16 4.97 8.35 -12.47
N SER A 17 5.70 7.31 -12.07
CA SER A 17 6.13 6.20 -12.94
C SER A 17 5.00 5.19 -13.22
N LEU A 18 3.92 5.19 -12.42
CA LEU A 18 2.78 4.30 -12.64
C LEU A 18 2.00 4.72 -13.88
N LYS A 19 2.13 3.93 -14.95
CA LYS A 19 1.40 4.16 -16.21
C LYS A 19 -0.11 3.98 -16.08
N THR A 20 -0.53 3.10 -15.17
CA THR A 20 -1.94 2.77 -14.93
C THR A 20 -2.10 2.32 -13.48
N PHE A 21 -3.21 2.69 -12.86
CA PHE A 21 -3.64 2.20 -11.55
C PHE A 21 -5.17 2.16 -11.50
N LYS A 22 -5.72 1.52 -10.48
CA LYS A 22 -7.16 1.47 -10.24
C LYS A 22 -7.52 2.45 -9.14
N GLU A 23 -8.42 3.37 -9.46
CA GLU A 23 -8.83 4.44 -8.54
C GLU A 23 -9.60 3.89 -7.33
N GLU A 24 -10.40 2.85 -7.53
CA GLU A 24 -11.11 2.12 -6.45
C GLU A 24 -10.15 1.50 -5.42
N GLU A 25 -9.02 0.95 -5.87
CA GLU A 25 -8.00 0.39 -4.96
C GLU A 25 -7.29 1.52 -4.22
N LEU A 26 -7.01 2.64 -4.91
CA LEU A 26 -6.38 3.82 -4.33
C LEU A 26 -7.21 4.43 -3.20
N GLU A 27 -8.51 4.61 -3.40
CA GLU A 27 -9.40 5.22 -2.41
C GLU A 27 -9.37 4.46 -1.09
N VAL A 28 -9.50 3.13 -1.14
CA VAL A 28 -9.48 2.28 0.05
C VAL A 28 -8.09 2.24 0.69
N ILE A 29 -7.01 2.20 -0.10
CA ILE A 29 -5.65 2.29 0.45
C ILE A 29 -5.47 3.62 1.20
N CYS A 30 -5.94 4.73 0.65
CA CYS A 30 -5.88 6.03 1.30
C CYS A 30 -6.69 6.06 2.60
N ASP A 31 -7.88 5.45 2.64
CA ASP A 31 -8.68 5.34 3.87
C ASP A 31 -7.97 4.53 4.95
N VAL A 32 -7.39 3.38 4.60
CA VAL A 32 -6.58 2.57 5.52
C VAL A 32 -5.42 3.40 6.08
N ILE A 33 -4.75 4.19 5.24
CA ILE A 33 -3.65 5.07 5.67
C ILE A 33 -4.17 6.16 6.63
N ARG A 34 -5.31 6.79 6.35
CA ARG A 34 -5.91 7.81 7.25
C ARG A 34 -6.20 7.22 8.63
N GLU A 35 -6.82 6.04 8.67
CA GLU A 35 -7.12 5.33 9.92
C GLU A 35 -5.83 4.98 10.70
N CYS A 36 -4.81 4.49 10.01
CA CYS A 36 -3.50 4.20 10.61
C CYS A 36 -2.77 5.44 11.14
N LEU A 37 -2.99 6.61 10.53
CA LEU A 37 -2.32 7.87 10.89
C LEU A 37 -3.09 8.70 11.93
N LYS A 38 -4.23 8.22 12.44
CA LYS A 38 -5.01 8.95 13.45
C LYS A 38 -4.14 9.38 14.64
N PRO A 39 -4.25 10.64 15.12
CA PRO A 39 -3.44 11.14 16.22
C PRO A 39 -3.58 10.31 17.51
N ASP A 40 -4.82 9.94 17.87
CA ASP A 40 -5.09 9.06 19.00
C ASP A 40 -4.91 7.59 18.60
N GLN A 41 -3.94 6.95 19.23
CA GLN A 41 -3.60 5.54 18.99
C GLN A 41 -4.77 4.59 19.24
N ARG A 42 -5.71 4.95 20.12
CA ARG A 42 -6.88 4.11 20.43
C ARG A 42 -7.87 3.99 19.28
N HIS A 43 -7.81 4.93 18.33
CA HIS A 43 -8.64 4.91 17.13
C HIS A 43 -7.92 4.27 15.93
N ARG A 44 -6.66 3.84 16.08
CA ARG A 44 -5.94 3.17 15.00
C ARG A 44 -6.38 1.71 14.92
N PRO A 45 -6.53 1.17 13.70
CA PRO A 45 -6.86 -0.24 13.51
C PRO A 45 -5.72 -1.15 13.99
N SER A 46 -6.05 -2.39 14.34
CA SER A 46 -5.02 -3.41 14.53
C SER A 46 -4.44 -3.84 13.17
N MET A 47 -3.23 -4.39 13.16
CA MET A 47 -2.65 -4.93 11.91
C MET A 47 -3.49 -6.04 11.28
N LYS A 48 -4.30 -6.74 12.08
CA LYS A 48 -5.27 -7.71 11.57
C LYS A 48 -6.36 -7.00 10.76
N ASP A 49 -6.95 -5.94 11.30
CA ASP A 49 -8.01 -5.17 10.63
C ASP A 49 -7.47 -4.51 9.35
N VAL A 50 -6.25 -3.97 9.40
CA VAL A 50 -5.54 -3.42 8.23
C VAL A 50 -5.39 -4.48 7.13
N ALA A 51 -4.91 -5.68 7.48
CA ALA A 51 -4.75 -6.76 6.51
C ALA A 51 -6.10 -7.23 5.93
N GLU A 52 -7.16 -7.29 6.75
CA GLU A 52 -8.50 -7.64 6.31
C GLU A 52 -9.09 -6.59 5.35
N GLN A 53 -8.92 -5.30 5.64
CA GLN A 53 -9.38 -4.21 4.77
C GLN A 53 -8.65 -4.22 3.42
N LEU A 54 -7.32 -4.30 3.44
CA LEU A 54 -6.52 -4.32 2.21
C LEU A 54 -6.80 -5.55 1.35
N LYS A 55 -7.05 -6.72 1.96
CA LYS A 55 -7.38 -7.96 1.24
C LYS A 55 -8.68 -7.88 0.44
N GLN A 56 -9.63 -7.04 0.84
CA GLN A 56 -10.92 -6.92 0.15
C GLN A 56 -10.79 -6.20 -1.20
N VAL A 57 -9.83 -5.28 -1.32
CA VAL A 57 -9.66 -4.45 -2.51
C VAL A 57 -8.44 -4.83 -3.33
N ILE A 58 -7.33 -5.17 -2.67
CA ILE A 58 -6.11 -5.58 -3.35
C ILE A 58 -6.24 -7.06 -3.65
N ASN A 59 -6.43 -7.41 -4.93
CA ASN A 59 -6.57 -8.80 -5.39
C ASN A 59 -5.21 -9.54 -5.43
N ILE A 60 -4.47 -9.50 -4.31
CA ILE A 60 -3.24 -10.24 -4.08
C ILE A 60 -3.61 -11.57 -3.42
N THR A 61 -3.17 -12.67 -4.05
CA THR A 61 -3.39 -14.01 -3.49
C THR A 61 -2.52 -14.22 -2.24
N PRO A 62 -2.92 -15.09 -1.29
CA PRO A 62 -2.11 -15.37 -0.09
C PRO A 62 -0.66 -15.76 -0.41
N GLU A 63 -0.44 -16.49 -1.51
CA GLU A 63 0.89 -16.91 -1.96
C GLU A 63 1.75 -15.72 -2.40
N LYS A 64 1.12 -14.70 -3.00
CA LYS A 64 1.78 -13.44 -3.38
C LYS A 64 1.96 -12.49 -2.20
N ALA A 65 1.09 -12.55 -1.19
CA ALA A 65 1.18 -11.75 0.03
C ALA A 65 2.18 -12.33 1.06
N THR A 66 2.57 -13.60 0.92
CA THR A 66 3.49 -14.27 1.84
C THR A 66 4.88 -13.63 1.72
N PRO A 67 5.44 -13.06 2.82
CA PRO A 67 6.80 -12.55 2.80
C PRO A 67 7.77 -13.67 2.42
N ARG A 68 8.41 -13.53 1.26
CA ARG A 68 9.45 -14.47 0.83
C ARG A 68 10.73 -14.12 1.56
N SER A 69 10.91 -14.67 2.76
CA SER A 69 12.11 -14.51 3.59
C SER A 69 13.33 -15.26 3.04
N SER A 70 13.53 -15.26 1.72
CA SER A 70 14.68 -15.85 1.07
C SER A 70 15.63 -14.74 0.63
N PRO A 71 16.93 -14.80 0.98
CA PRO A 71 17.94 -13.89 0.44
C PRO A 71 17.93 -13.83 -1.09
N LEU A 72 17.56 -14.92 -1.76
CA LEU A 72 17.45 -14.97 -3.22
C LEU A 72 16.31 -14.09 -3.74
N TRP A 73 15.20 -14.00 -3.02
CA TRP A 73 14.07 -13.16 -3.44
C TRP A 73 14.39 -11.67 -3.32
N TRP A 74 15.12 -11.28 -2.27
CA TRP A 74 15.61 -9.90 -2.14
C TRP A 74 16.58 -9.53 -3.27
N ALA A 75 17.47 -10.45 -3.64
CA ALA A 75 18.35 -10.26 -4.79
C ALA A 75 17.56 -10.14 -6.11
N GLU A 76 16.53 -10.98 -6.33
CA GLU A 76 15.65 -10.89 -7.50
C GLU A 76 14.93 -9.54 -7.59
N LEU A 77 14.41 -9.02 -6.47
CA LEU A 77 13.76 -7.70 -6.44
C LEU A 77 14.72 -6.56 -6.80
N GLU A 78 15.94 -6.61 -6.27
CA GLU A 78 16.94 -5.57 -6.50
C GLU A 78 17.37 -5.53 -7.97
N ILE A 79 17.47 -6.70 -8.62
CA ILE A 79 17.70 -6.84 -10.05
C ILE A 79 16.52 -6.26 -10.86
N LEU A 80 15.29 -6.70 -10.58
CA LEU A 80 14.08 -6.25 -11.30
C LEU A 80 13.86 -4.73 -11.19
N SER A 81 14.17 -4.15 -10.02
CA SER A 81 14.08 -2.70 -9.82
C SER A 81 15.11 -1.92 -10.64
N SER A 82 16.27 -2.52 -10.93
CA SER A 82 17.34 -1.87 -11.71
C SER A 82 17.14 -1.97 -13.22
N GLU A 83 16.43 -2.99 -13.70
CA GLU A 83 16.14 -3.21 -15.13
C GLU A 83 14.94 -2.40 -15.66
N ALA A 84 14.10 -1.87 -14.75
CA ALA A 84 12.92 -1.07 -15.09
C ALA A 84 13.21 0.42 -15.35
N THR A 85 14.47 0.84 -15.22
CA THR A 85 15.02 2.18 -15.58
C THR A 85 15.68 2.18 -16.95
#